data_AF-A0AAW1S1Y3-F1
#
_entry.id   AF-A0AAW1S1Y3-F1
#
_cell.length_a   1.000
_cell.length_b   1.000
_cell.length_c   1.000
_cell.angle_alpha   90.00
_cell.angle_beta   90.00
_cell.angle_gamma   90.00
#
_symmetry.space_group_name_H-M   'P 1'
#
loop_
_entity.id
_entity.type
_entity.pdbx_description
1 polymer ?
#
loop_
_entity_poly.entity_id
_entity_poly.type
_entity_poly.pdbx_seq_one_letter_code
_entity_poly.pdbx_strand_id
1 'polypeptide(L)'
;MLSSLLRPSTGLLNVTRLCHRGSTAVTSVTKPSQTRAFAALTAGADKPLEVHHRADSILTFWCGEDYRQQTISSFPSSQVNLWYGGGQALDQEIKQKFASDVEAAAAGRYNEWIDSSFNGLALMIIMDQFTRNMYRNTPKAYALDRSAVKLARAMLASGNDKQLIPLQRHWIYTPFQHSELLEDQQDSVQLHEGLLKESQESVALARIANATGFIDATQITAGRHQQSALKETEKVLPRANVLAAER
;
A
#
# COMPACT_ATOMS: atom_id res chain seq x y z
N MET A 1 17.72 37.80 -28.59
CA MET A 1 19.04 37.82 -29.24
C MET A 1 20.05 38.13 -28.13
N LEU A 2 20.82 37.16 -27.64
CA LEU A 2 22.04 36.51 -28.19
C LEU A 2 23.33 37.32 -27.97
N SER A 3 24.39 36.61 -27.58
CA SER A 3 25.81 37.05 -27.48
C SER A 3 26.18 37.99 -26.30
N SER A 4 27.36 37.88 -25.67
CA SER A 4 28.36 36.78 -25.64
C SER A 4 29.28 36.93 -24.42
N LEU A 5 29.99 35.86 -24.06
CA LEU A 5 31.08 35.81 -23.06
C LEU A 5 32.35 36.57 -23.54
N LEU A 6 33.22 36.97 -22.60
CA LEU A 6 34.66 36.59 -22.56
C LEU A 6 35.38 37.11 -21.29
N ARG A 7 36.45 36.39 -20.87
CA ARG A 7 37.34 36.71 -19.72
C ARG A 7 38.57 37.53 -20.18
N PRO A 8 39.48 37.98 -19.28
CA PRO A 8 40.58 37.13 -18.76
C PRO A 8 40.69 37.22 -17.21
N SER A 9 41.75 36.85 -16.45
CA SER A 9 43.11 36.35 -16.75
C SER A 9 43.74 35.51 -15.60
N THR A 10 44.86 34.84 -15.93
CA THR A 10 46.06 34.43 -15.13
C THR A 10 46.08 34.24 -13.60
N GLY A 11 46.68 33.11 -13.17
CA GLY A 11 47.12 32.87 -11.78
C GLY A 11 47.82 31.51 -11.56
N LEU A 12 48.89 31.20 -12.31
CA LEU A 12 49.70 29.98 -12.13
C LEU A 12 50.77 30.19 -11.05
N LEU A 13 50.84 29.31 -10.04
CA LEU A 13 52.10 28.95 -9.37
C LEU A 13 52.10 27.48 -8.97
N ASN A 14 53.25 26.84 -9.11
CA ASN A 14 53.47 25.40 -8.97
C ASN A 14 54.72 25.20 -8.09
N VAL A 15 54.64 24.38 -7.04
CA VAL A 15 55.80 24.05 -6.19
C VAL A 15 55.79 22.55 -5.88
N THR A 16 56.93 21.91 -6.07
CA THR A 16 57.14 20.45 -5.95
C THR A 16 58.13 20.14 -4.82
N ARG A 17 58.16 18.86 -4.36
CA ARG A 17 59.15 18.20 -3.46
C ARG A 17 58.83 18.23 -1.96
N LEU A 18 59.24 17.24 -1.14
CA LEU A 18 59.46 15.79 -1.35
C LEU A 18 59.54 15.11 0.04
N CYS A 19 59.14 13.83 0.13
CA CYS A 19 59.38 12.81 1.18
C CYS A 19 60.13 13.16 2.50
N HIS A 20 59.56 12.73 3.64
CA HIS A 20 60.27 11.82 4.56
C HIS A 20 59.34 10.87 5.35
N ARG A 21 59.92 9.77 5.85
CA ARG A 21 59.22 8.62 6.48
C ARG A 21 58.86 8.88 7.95
N GLY A 22 57.79 8.25 8.41
CA GLY A 22 57.48 8.08 9.84
C GLY A 22 56.48 6.94 10.04
N SER A 23 56.96 5.75 10.41
CA SER A 23 56.13 4.58 10.70
C SER A 23 55.93 4.43 12.21
N THR A 24 54.68 4.40 12.66
CA THR A 24 54.26 3.76 13.92
C THR A 24 52.82 3.29 13.75
N ALA A 25 52.55 2.04 14.12
CA ALA A 25 51.24 1.44 14.01
C ALA A 25 50.41 1.70 15.27
N VAL A 26 49.16 2.12 15.11
CA VAL A 26 48.14 2.12 16.17
C VAL A 26 47.04 1.16 15.75
N THR A 27 46.90 0.05 16.47
CA THR A 27 45.85 -0.95 16.26
C THR A 27 44.51 -0.45 16.79
N SER A 28 43.66 0.09 15.92
CA SER A 28 42.24 0.31 16.22
C SER A 28 41.45 -0.99 16.01
N VAL A 29 40.89 -1.53 17.09
CA VAL A 29 39.97 -2.68 17.02
C VAL A 29 38.56 -2.17 16.68
N THR A 30 38.25 -2.09 15.39
CA THR A 30 36.89 -1.85 14.90
C THR A 30 36.18 -3.20 14.66
N LYS A 31 35.04 -3.42 15.33
CA LYS A 31 34.18 -4.58 15.06
C LYS A 31 33.51 -4.38 13.69
N PRO A 32 33.55 -5.35 12.75
CA PRO A 32 32.85 -5.22 11.48
C PRO A 32 31.33 -5.24 11.67
N SER A 33 30.67 -4.27 11.04
CA SER A 33 29.24 -4.33 10.74
C SER A 33 28.92 -5.56 9.89
N GLN A 34 27.81 -6.24 10.16
CA GLN A 34 27.35 -7.38 9.36
C GLN A 34 26.65 -6.92 8.07
N THR A 35 27.38 -6.21 7.20
CA THR A 35 26.99 -5.99 5.81
C THR A 35 27.64 -7.07 4.95
N ARG A 36 26.98 -8.22 4.78
CA ARG A 36 27.57 -9.34 4.01
C ARG A 36 27.16 -9.31 2.53
N ALA A 37 28.05 -8.69 1.74
CA ALA A 37 28.34 -8.98 0.33
C ALA A 37 27.15 -9.05 -0.66
N PHE A 38 26.92 -7.92 -1.34
CA PHE A 38 26.42 -7.93 -2.72
C PHE A 38 27.55 -8.36 -3.68
N ALA A 39 27.17 -8.94 -4.84
CA ALA A 39 28.01 -9.41 -5.94
C ALA A 39 28.84 -10.69 -5.66
N ALA A 40 29.01 -11.62 -6.61
CA ALA A 40 28.65 -11.60 -8.04
C ALA A 40 28.29 -12.99 -8.59
N LEU A 41 27.43 -13.01 -9.62
CA LEU A 41 27.55 -13.91 -10.77
C LEU A 41 26.80 -13.27 -11.94
N THR A 42 27.54 -12.67 -12.87
CA THR A 42 27.04 -12.08 -14.12
C THR A 42 27.08 -13.09 -15.27
N ALA A 43 26.32 -12.81 -16.32
CA ALA A 43 26.31 -13.50 -17.62
C ALA A 43 25.65 -14.89 -17.68
N GLY A 44 24.32 -14.89 -17.60
CA GLY A 44 23.46 -15.75 -18.42
C GLY A 44 22.55 -14.86 -19.27
N ALA A 45 22.45 -15.09 -20.57
CA ALA A 45 21.63 -14.29 -21.49
C ALA A 45 20.14 -14.35 -21.14
N ASP A 46 19.38 -13.32 -21.54
CA ASP A 46 17.91 -13.17 -21.48
C ASP A 46 17.20 -14.28 -20.69
N LYS A 47 17.14 -14.13 -19.36
CA LYS A 47 16.02 -14.74 -18.63
C LYS A 47 14.76 -14.00 -19.09
N PRO A 48 13.77 -14.71 -19.68
CA PRO A 48 12.45 -14.11 -19.84
C PRO A 48 11.98 -13.62 -18.47
N LEU A 49 11.24 -12.52 -18.43
CA LEU A 49 10.42 -12.22 -17.26
C LEU A 49 9.62 -13.48 -16.96
N GLU A 50 9.78 -14.07 -15.77
CA GLU A 50 8.79 -15.00 -15.24
C GLU A 50 7.55 -14.18 -14.89
N VAL A 51 6.80 -13.87 -15.95
CA VAL A 51 5.45 -13.33 -15.89
C VAL A 51 4.65 -14.36 -15.11
N HIS A 52 4.32 -14.05 -13.86
CA HIS A 52 3.53 -14.92 -13.00
C HIS A 52 2.10 -14.98 -13.56
N HIS A 53 1.89 -15.82 -14.59
CA HIS A 53 0.65 -15.94 -15.35
C HIS A 53 -0.60 -16.08 -14.46
N ARG A 54 -0.44 -16.60 -13.24
CA ARG A 54 -1.53 -16.69 -12.26
C ARG A 54 -1.91 -15.34 -11.64
N ALA A 55 -0.94 -14.51 -11.26
CA ALA A 55 -1.19 -13.15 -10.79
C ALA A 55 -1.86 -12.31 -11.88
N ASP A 56 -1.37 -12.38 -13.12
CA ASP A 56 -2.02 -11.74 -14.27
C ASP A 56 -3.46 -12.25 -14.45
N SER A 57 -3.73 -13.56 -14.37
CA SER A 57 -5.08 -14.12 -14.49
C SER A 57 -6.07 -13.57 -13.45
N ILE A 58 -5.62 -13.36 -12.22
CA ILE A 58 -6.43 -12.81 -11.12
C ILE A 58 -6.71 -11.31 -11.36
N LEU A 59 -5.68 -10.56 -11.76
CA LEU A 59 -5.78 -9.13 -12.00
C LEU A 59 -6.56 -8.80 -13.27
N THR A 60 -6.42 -9.59 -14.34
CA THR A 60 -7.27 -9.49 -15.54
C THR A 60 -8.73 -9.74 -15.20
N PHE A 61 -9.04 -10.73 -14.35
CA PHE A 61 -10.41 -10.98 -13.92
C PHE A 61 -10.98 -9.86 -13.04
N TRP A 62 -10.21 -9.38 -12.05
CA TRP A 62 -10.70 -8.44 -11.04
C TRP A 62 -10.59 -6.97 -11.45
N CYS A 63 -9.46 -6.57 -12.03
CA CYS A 63 -9.19 -5.19 -12.44
C CYS A 63 -9.50 -4.94 -13.92
N GLY A 64 -9.52 -5.96 -14.78
CA GLY A 64 -9.78 -5.86 -16.23
C GLY A 64 -8.55 -6.18 -17.08
N GLU A 65 -8.73 -6.43 -18.38
CA GLU A 65 -7.63 -6.79 -19.30
C GLU A 65 -6.53 -5.72 -19.38
N ASP A 66 -6.91 -4.45 -19.24
CA ASP A 66 -6.03 -3.29 -19.34
C ASP A 66 -5.37 -2.89 -18.00
N TYR A 67 -5.43 -3.71 -16.95
CA TYR A 67 -5.07 -3.29 -15.59
C TYR A 67 -3.64 -2.73 -15.45
N ARG A 68 -2.70 -3.11 -16.31
CA ARG A 68 -1.33 -2.57 -16.33
C ARG A 68 -1.21 -1.20 -17.02
N GLN A 69 -2.20 -0.84 -17.84
CA GLN A 69 -2.29 0.41 -18.60
C GLN A 69 -3.32 1.38 -18.02
N GLN A 70 -4.10 0.95 -17.01
CA GLN A 70 -5.02 1.81 -16.28
C GLN A 70 -4.30 3.02 -15.66
N THR A 71 -5.03 4.12 -15.63
CA THR A 71 -4.61 5.43 -15.13
C THR A 71 -5.67 5.93 -14.14
N ILE A 72 -5.43 7.06 -13.49
CA ILE A 72 -6.42 7.67 -12.59
C ILE A 72 -7.73 8.06 -13.31
N SER A 73 -7.70 8.20 -14.64
CA SER A 73 -8.85 8.61 -15.47
C SER A 73 -9.53 7.43 -16.20
N SER A 74 -8.82 6.32 -16.45
CA SER A 74 -9.39 5.12 -17.06
C SER A 74 -10.07 4.23 -16.02
N PHE A 75 -11.36 4.50 -15.80
CA PHE A 75 -12.18 3.71 -14.91
C PHE A 75 -12.81 2.50 -15.63
N PRO A 76 -12.55 1.25 -15.20
CA PRO A 76 -13.19 0.08 -15.76
C PRO A 76 -14.63 -0.02 -15.23
N SER A 77 -15.56 0.71 -15.86
CA SER A 77 -16.96 0.83 -15.44
C SER A 77 -17.70 -0.51 -15.38
N SER A 78 -17.29 -1.49 -16.19
CA SER A 78 -17.78 -2.88 -16.12
C SER A 78 -17.43 -3.57 -14.80
N GLN A 79 -16.23 -3.33 -14.27
CA GLN A 79 -15.72 -4.00 -13.07
C GLN A 79 -16.41 -3.50 -11.80
N VAL A 80 -16.99 -2.30 -11.80
CA VAL A 80 -17.82 -1.79 -10.69
C VAL A 80 -18.99 -2.74 -10.38
N ASN A 81 -19.63 -3.28 -11.42
CA ASN A 81 -20.72 -4.22 -11.26
C ASN A 81 -20.21 -5.59 -10.76
N LEU A 82 -18.98 -5.97 -11.10
CA LEU A 82 -18.32 -7.17 -10.56
C LEU A 82 -18.03 -6.98 -9.06
N TRP A 83 -17.42 -5.85 -8.67
CA TRP A 83 -17.05 -5.57 -7.29
C TRP A 83 -18.26 -5.38 -6.35
N TYR A 84 -19.30 -4.66 -6.79
CA TYR A 84 -20.40 -4.23 -5.93
C TYR A 84 -21.77 -4.82 -6.27
N GLY A 85 -21.94 -5.43 -7.45
CA GLY A 85 -23.19 -6.08 -7.83
C GLY A 85 -23.37 -7.47 -7.20
N GLY A 86 -22.26 -8.20 -6.98
CA GLY A 86 -22.26 -9.52 -6.35
C GLY A 86 -23.12 -10.55 -7.07
N GLY A 87 -23.77 -11.44 -6.29
CA GLY A 87 -24.74 -12.41 -6.78
C GLY A 87 -24.17 -13.80 -7.08
N GLN A 88 -25.05 -14.81 -7.00
CA GLN A 88 -24.68 -16.22 -7.02
C GLN A 88 -23.90 -16.65 -8.27
N ALA A 89 -24.18 -16.06 -9.44
CA ALA A 89 -23.46 -16.36 -10.67
C ALA A 89 -21.97 -15.99 -10.56
N LEU A 90 -21.67 -14.76 -10.12
CA LEU A 90 -20.31 -14.29 -9.91
C LEU A 90 -19.59 -15.07 -8.80
N ASP A 91 -20.29 -15.36 -7.70
CA ASP A 91 -19.71 -16.12 -6.58
C ASP A 91 -19.32 -17.55 -7.00
N GLN A 92 -20.12 -18.19 -7.85
CA GLN A 92 -19.80 -19.50 -8.43
C GLN A 92 -18.67 -19.42 -9.46
N GLU A 93 -18.64 -18.40 -10.31
CA GLU A 93 -17.55 -18.18 -11.26
C GLU A 93 -16.20 -17.98 -10.54
N ILE A 94 -16.16 -17.11 -9.53
CA ILE A 94 -14.98 -16.88 -8.69
C ILE A 94 -14.55 -18.20 -8.03
N LYS A 95 -15.49 -18.94 -7.45
CA LYS A 95 -15.21 -20.24 -6.81
C LYS A 95 -14.64 -21.27 -7.79
N GLN A 96 -15.21 -21.38 -8.98
CA GLN A 96 -14.75 -22.31 -10.02
C GLN A 96 -13.35 -21.95 -10.54
N LYS A 97 -13.07 -20.65 -10.70
CA LYS A 97 -11.79 -20.18 -11.26
C LYS A 97 -10.66 -20.13 -10.24
N PHE A 98 -10.94 -19.82 -8.96
CA PHE A 98 -9.92 -19.37 -8.00
C PHE A 98 -9.92 -20.05 -6.62
N ALA A 99 -10.78 -21.05 -6.34
CA ALA A 99 -10.80 -21.71 -5.03
C ALA A 99 -9.44 -22.33 -4.65
N SER A 100 -8.71 -22.88 -5.61
CA SER A 100 -7.35 -23.41 -5.42
C SER A 100 -6.33 -22.33 -5.03
N ASP A 101 -6.52 -21.07 -5.46
CA ASP A 101 -5.64 -19.96 -5.07
C ASP A 101 -5.91 -19.51 -3.64
N VAL A 102 -7.18 -19.51 -3.21
CA VAL A 102 -7.53 -19.24 -1.80
C VAL A 102 -6.92 -20.30 -0.88
N GLU A 103 -6.99 -21.57 -1.27
CA GLU A 103 -6.31 -22.67 -0.55
C GLU A 103 -4.78 -22.52 -0.56
N ALA A 104 -4.18 -22.13 -1.69
CA ALA A 104 -2.75 -21.90 -1.82
C ALA A 104 -2.26 -20.69 -0.99
N ALA A 105 -3.00 -19.58 -1.00
CA ALA A 105 -2.73 -18.39 -0.20
C ALA A 105 -2.87 -18.67 1.31
N ALA A 106 -3.92 -19.40 1.72
CA ALA A 106 -4.08 -19.84 3.11
C ALA A 106 -2.94 -20.76 3.57
N ALA A 107 -2.35 -21.53 2.66
CA ALA A 107 -1.17 -22.37 2.89
C ALA A 107 0.18 -21.65 2.71
N GLY A 108 0.19 -20.33 2.47
CA GLY A 108 1.43 -19.53 2.31
C GLY A 108 2.23 -19.83 1.03
N ARG A 109 1.61 -20.42 0.00
CA ARG A 109 2.28 -20.82 -1.26
C ARG A 109 2.53 -19.67 -2.25
N TYR A 110 2.20 -18.44 -1.85
CA TYR A 110 2.42 -17.20 -2.60
C TYR A 110 3.22 -16.17 -1.78
N ASN A 111 4.01 -16.62 -0.79
CA ASN A 111 4.80 -15.71 0.05
C ASN A 111 5.81 -14.89 -0.77
N GLU A 112 6.29 -15.41 -1.91
CA GLU A 112 7.14 -14.71 -2.86
C GLU A 112 6.43 -13.60 -3.65
N TRP A 113 5.11 -13.47 -3.54
CA TRP A 113 4.34 -12.39 -4.16
C TRP A 113 4.33 -11.11 -3.34
N ILE A 114 4.63 -11.19 -2.04
CA ILE A 114 4.55 -10.08 -1.07
C ILE A 114 5.46 -8.91 -1.47
N ASP A 115 6.65 -9.21 -1.99
CA ASP A 115 7.67 -8.22 -2.36
C ASP A 115 7.43 -7.56 -3.73
N SER A 116 6.30 -7.84 -4.40
CA SER A 116 5.92 -7.30 -5.70
C SER A 116 4.58 -6.55 -5.65
N SER A 117 4.50 -5.38 -6.28
CA SER A 117 3.31 -4.52 -6.28
C SER A 117 2.08 -5.20 -6.87
N PHE A 118 2.21 -5.75 -8.09
CA PHE A 118 1.09 -6.42 -8.76
C PHE A 118 0.82 -7.81 -8.18
N ASN A 119 1.85 -8.60 -7.85
CA ASN A 119 1.62 -9.93 -7.29
C ASN A 119 1.02 -9.81 -5.88
N GLY A 120 1.47 -8.86 -5.07
CA GLY A 120 0.88 -8.52 -3.78
C GLY A 120 -0.59 -8.07 -3.90
N LEU A 121 -0.94 -7.27 -4.92
CA LEU A 121 -2.33 -6.94 -5.23
C LEU A 121 -3.16 -8.17 -5.61
N ALA A 122 -2.63 -9.08 -6.43
CA ALA A 122 -3.30 -10.33 -6.76
C ALA A 122 -3.54 -11.20 -5.52
N LEU A 123 -2.53 -11.30 -4.63
CA LEU A 123 -2.65 -12.00 -3.35
C LEU A 123 -3.68 -11.34 -2.42
N MET A 124 -3.76 -10.01 -2.43
CA MET A 124 -4.74 -9.25 -1.66
C MET A 124 -6.17 -9.58 -2.11
N ILE A 125 -6.42 -9.60 -3.42
CA ILE A 125 -7.73 -9.94 -4.00
C ILE A 125 -8.13 -11.38 -3.64
N ILE A 126 -7.19 -12.34 -3.66
CA ILE A 126 -7.44 -13.71 -3.19
C ILE A 126 -7.85 -13.71 -1.71
N MET A 127 -7.08 -13.04 -0.85
CA MET A 127 -7.26 -13.11 0.61
C MET A 127 -8.53 -12.38 1.09
N ASP A 128 -8.81 -11.19 0.57
CA ASP A 128 -9.86 -10.32 1.11
C ASP A 128 -11.15 -10.29 0.28
N GLN A 129 -11.07 -10.38 -1.05
CA GLN A 129 -12.26 -10.22 -1.90
C GLN A 129 -12.86 -11.58 -2.30
N PHE A 130 -12.04 -12.49 -2.82
CA PHE A 130 -12.51 -13.80 -3.26
C PHE A 130 -13.09 -14.66 -2.13
N THR A 131 -12.52 -14.60 -0.93
CA THR A 131 -13.08 -15.24 0.28
C THR A 131 -14.50 -14.77 0.59
N ARG A 132 -14.76 -13.45 0.51
CA ARG A 132 -16.07 -12.84 0.75
C ARG A 132 -17.11 -13.23 -0.31
N ASN A 133 -16.71 -13.37 -1.58
CA ASN A 133 -17.57 -13.91 -2.64
C ASN A 133 -17.86 -15.41 -2.45
N MET A 134 -16.83 -16.25 -2.29
CA MET A 134 -16.98 -17.72 -2.26
C MET A 134 -17.74 -18.24 -1.04
N TYR A 135 -17.69 -17.52 0.08
CA TYR A 135 -18.12 -17.99 1.39
C TYR A 135 -19.07 -17.04 2.13
N ARG A 136 -19.85 -16.22 1.38
CA ARG A 136 -20.82 -15.26 1.93
C ARG A 136 -21.61 -15.80 3.12
N ASN A 137 -21.78 -14.95 4.14
CA ASN A 137 -22.54 -15.25 5.36
C ASN A 137 -22.00 -16.45 6.17
N THR A 138 -20.71 -16.80 6.02
CA THR A 138 -20.06 -17.84 6.82
C THR A 138 -18.74 -17.32 7.40
N PRO A 139 -18.23 -17.88 8.52
CA PRO A 139 -16.93 -17.51 9.09
C PRO A 139 -15.74 -17.66 8.12
N LYS A 140 -15.87 -18.50 7.07
CA LYS A 140 -14.81 -18.68 6.06
C LYS A 140 -14.58 -17.44 5.20
N ALA A 141 -15.55 -16.53 5.10
CA ALA A 141 -15.39 -15.25 4.41
C ALA A 141 -14.33 -14.33 5.06
N TYR A 142 -14.06 -14.53 6.36
CA TYR A 142 -13.19 -13.67 7.18
C TYR A 142 -11.89 -14.37 7.61
N ALA A 143 -11.67 -15.60 7.13
CA ALA A 143 -10.61 -16.48 7.63
C ALA A 143 -9.19 -15.98 7.31
N LEU A 144 -9.04 -15.07 6.33
CA LEU A 144 -7.76 -14.53 5.88
C LEU A 144 -7.58 -13.04 6.20
N ASP A 145 -8.54 -12.38 6.87
CA ASP A 145 -8.52 -10.94 7.13
C ASP A 145 -7.25 -10.48 7.86
N ARG A 146 -6.81 -11.23 8.89
CA ARG A 146 -5.55 -10.98 9.61
C ARG A 146 -4.30 -11.16 8.74
N SER A 147 -4.38 -11.98 7.69
CA SER A 147 -3.28 -12.15 6.72
C SER A 147 -3.30 -11.02 5.68
N ALA A 148 -4.48 -10.58 5.25
CA ALA A 148 -4.67 -9.43 4.38
C ALA A 148 -4.16 -8.12 5.03
N VAL A 149 -4.49 -7.87 6.30
CA VAL A 149 -3.94 -6.71 7.06
C VAL A 149 -2.41 -6.76 7.16
N LYS A 150 -1.81 -7.95 7.40
CA LYS A 150 -0.34 -8.12 7.41
C LYS A 150 0.28 -7.83 6.04
N LEU A 151 -0.33 -8.32 4.96
CA LEU A 151 0.10 -8.04 3.59
C LEU A 151 0.01 -6.55 3.27
N ALA A 152 -1.08 -5.88 3.65
CA ALA A 152 -1.26 -4.45 3.46
C ALA A 152 -0.16 -3.64 4.16
N ARG A 153 0.12 -3.96 5.43
CA ARG A 153 1.22 -3.34 6.19
C ARG A 153 2.59 -3.61 5.58
N ALA A 154 2.84 -4.81 5.04
CA ALA A 154 4.09 -5.12 4.34
C ALA A 154 4.26 -4.30 3.05
N MET A 155 3.21 -4.19 2.23
CA MET A 155 3.23 -3.42 0.99
C MET A 155 3.39 -1.91 1.22
N LEU A 156 2.78 -1.37 2.28
CA LEU A 156 2.99 0.01 2.74
C LEU A 156 4.44 0.25 3.21
N ALA A 157 5.02 -0.71 3.95
CA ALA A 157 6.37 -0.60 4.49
C ALA A 157 7.46 -0.67 3.39
N SER A 158 7.25 -1.45 2.33
CA SER A 158 8.13 -1.48 1.15
C SER A 158 7.86 -0.34 0.16
N GLY A 159 6.70 0.31 0.24
CA GLY A 159 6.23 1.29 -0.75
C GLY A 159 5.76 0.66 -2.07
N ASN A 160 5.53 -0.66 -2.10
CA ASN A 160 5.00 -1.37 -3.26
C ASN A 160 3.57 -0.94 -3.60
N ASP A 161 2.80 -0.50 -2.61
CA ASP A 161 1.49 0.12 -2.83
C ASP A 161 1.59 1.33 -3.79
N LYS A 162 2.61 2.18 -3.65
CA LYS A 162 2.75 3.45 -4.40
C LYS A 162 3.09 3.28 -5.88
N GLN A 163 3.43 2.06 -6.30
CA GLN A 163 3.61 1.71 -7.72
C GLN A 163 2.27 1.41 -8.40
N LEU A 164 1.19 1.22 -7.64
CA LEU A 164 -0.16 0.97 -8.12
C LEU A 164 -0.94 2.30 -8.23
N ILE A 165 -1.81 2.39 -9.24
CA ILE A 165 -2.70 3.55 -9.37
C ILE A 165 -3.67 3.63 -8.18
N PRO A 166 -4.22 4.82 -7.86
CA PRO A 166 -5.12 4.99 -6.73
C PRO A 166 -6.28 3.98 -6.66
N LEU A 167 -6.88 3.63 -7.80
CA LEU A 167 -7.93 2.62 -7.92
C LEU A 167 -7.48 1.21 -7.46
N GLN A 168 -6.22 0.85 -7.71
CA GLN A 168 -5.64 -0.43 -7.33
C GLN A 168 -5.16 -0.43 -5.88
N ARG A 169 -4.62 0.70 -5.39
CA ARG A 169 -4.27 0.90 -3.98
C ARG A 169 -5.47 0.78 -3.04
N HIS A 170 -6.68 1.16 -3.47
CA HIS A 170 -7.90 0.92 -2.69
C HIS A 170 -7.98 -0.51 -2.16
N TRP A 171 -7.76 -1.52 -3.01
CA TRP A 171 -7.79 -2.94 -2.61
C TRP A 171 -6.71 -3.32 -1.60
N ILE A 172 -5.56 -2.63 -1.60
CA ILE A 172 -4.51 -2.83 -0.59
C ILE A 172 -4.94 -2.25 0.77
N TYR A 173 -5.81 -1.24 0.78
CA TYR A 173 -6.23 -0.52 1.97
C TYR A 173 -7.56 -1.05 2.56
N THR A 174 -8.42 -1.65 1.74
CA THR A 174 -9.68 -2.29 2.15
C THR A 174 -9.58 -3.26 3.36
N PRO A 175 -8.52 -4.09 3.52
CA PRO A 175 -8.39 -4.96 4.71
C PRO A 175 -8.40 -4.21 6.04
N PHE A 176 -7.93 -2.96 6.08
CA PHE A 176 -7.96 -2.12 7.27
C PHE A 176 -9.40 -1.74 7.65
N GLN A 177 -10.27 -1.50 6.66
CA GLN A 177 -11.71 -1.29 6.86
C GLN A 177 -12.43 -2.56 7.35
N HIS A 178 -11.90 -3.74 7.03
CA HIS A 178 -12.45 -5.02 7.48
C HIS A 178 -11.95 -5.48 8.85
N SER A 179 -10.91 -4.86 9.40
CA SER A 179 -10.39 -5.20 10.72
C SER A 179 -11.27 -4.66 11.85
N GLU A 180 -11.37 -5.43 12.94
CA GLU A 180 -12.07 -5.03 14.17
C GLU A 180 -11.20 -4.18 15.10
N LEU A 181 -9.94 -3.89 14.72
CA LEU A 181 -9.03 -3.04 15.50
C LEU A 181 -9.18 -1.56 15.17
N LEU A 182 -9.21 -0.70 16.20
CA LEU A 182 -9.35 0.74 16.04
C LEU A 182 -8.19 1.38 15.27
N GLU A 183 -6.96 0.91 15.49
CA GLU A 183 -5.76 1.39 14.77
C GLU A 183 -5.84 1.10 13.26
N ASP A 184 -6.32 -0.08 12.88
CA ASP A 184 -6.56 -0.42 11.47
C ASP A 184 -7.68 0.48 10.89
N GLN A 185 -8.78 0.73 11.61
CA GLN A 185 -9.83 1.65 11.14
C GLN A 185 -9.31 3.09 10.96
N GLN A 186 -8.39 3.56 11.80
CA GLN A 186 -7.73 4.86 11.66
C GLN A 186 -6.80 4.91 10.43
N ASP A 187 -5.98 3.87 10.24
CA ASP A 187 -5.13 3.71 9.04
C ASP A 187 -5.99 3.70 7.77
N SER A 188 -7.11 2.97 7.78
CA SER A 188 -8.08 2.93 6.67
C SER A 188 -8.56 4.34 6.29
N VAL A 189 -9.04 5.12 7.26
CA VAL A 189 -9.52 6.50 7.03
C VAL A 189 -8.40 7.35 6.40
N GLN A 190 -7.21 7.35 6.99
CA GLN A 190 -6.10 8.18 6.54
C GLN A 190 -5.62 7.82 5.12
N LEU A 191 -5.45 6.53 4.84
CA LEU A 191 -5.00 6.03 3.55
C LEU A 191 -6.03 6.32 2.44
N HIS A 192 -7.30 6.12 2.73
CA HIS A 192 -8.41 6.36 1.80
C HIS A 192 -8.67 7.86 1.56
N GLU A 193 -8.55 8.72 2.57
CA GLU A 193 -8.51 10.17 2.36
C GLU A 193 -7.33 10.60 1.46
N GLY A 194 -6.18 9.93 1.59
CA GLY A 194 -5.03 10.13 0.72
C GLY A 194 -5.39 9.87 -0.74
N LEU A 195 -6.02 8.73 -1.03
CA LEU A 195 -6.49 8.40 -2.39
C LEU A 195 -7.46 9.45 -2.93
N LEU A 196 -8.43 9.91 -2.13
CA LEU A 196 -9.39 10.94 -2.55
C LEU A 196 -8.71 12.27 -2.90
N LYS A 197 -7.69 12.68 -2.14
CA LYS A 197 -6.90 13.90 -2.40
C LYS A 197 -6.07 13.77 -3.67
N GLU A 198 -5.42 12.63 -3.88
CA GLU A 198 -4.73 12.31 -5.14
C GLU A 198 -5.69 12.22 -6.34
N SER A 199 -6.97 11.93 -6.09
CA SER A 199 -7.98 11.65 -7.11
C SER A 199 -9.06 12.73 -7.24
N GLN A 200 -8.80 13.98 -6.89
CA GLN A 200 -9.77 15.07 -7.00
C GLN A 200 -10.21 15.37 -8.45
N GLU A 201 -9.54 14.78 -9.44
CA GLU A 201 -9.91 14.81 -10.87
C GLU A 201 -10.57 13.50 -11.37
N SER A 202 -10.81 12.51 -10.49
CA SER A 202 -11.19 11.15 -10.86
C SER A 202 -12.63 10.76 -10.50
N VAL A 203 -13.46 10.62 -11.53
CA VAL A 203 -14.82 10.06 -11.44
C VAL A 203 -14.80 8.60 -10.94
N ALA A 204 -13.69 7.88 -11.13
CA ALA A 204 -13.50 6.49 -10.70
C ALA A 204 -13.63 6.35 -9.18
N LEU A 205 -12.78 7.07 -8.45
CA LEU A 205 -12.70 6.98 -7.00
C LEU A 205 -13.86 7.68 -6.32
N ALA A 206 -14.43 8.73 -6.92
CA ALA A 206 -15.72 9.27 -6.46
C ALA A 206 -16.85 8.23 -6.53
N ARG A 207 -16.89 7.39 -7.57
CA ARG A 207 -17.88 6.29 -7.68
C ARG A 207 -17.64 5.19 -6.66
N ILE A 208 -16.39 4.78 -6.43
CA ILE A 208 -16.06 3.83 -5.36
C ILE A 208 -16.42 4.40 -4.00
N ALA A 209 -16.10 5.68 -3.75
CA ALA A 209 -16.37 6.34 -2.49
C ALA A 209 -17.88 6.35 -2.16
N ASN A 210 -18.71 6.58 -3.18
CA ASN A 210 -20.16 6.50 -3.05
C ASN A 210 -20.67 5.05 -2.92
N ALA A 211 -20.13 4.10 -3.69
CA ALA A 211 -20.59 2.70 -3.69
C ALA A 211 -20.21 1.93 -2.41
N THR A 212 -19.09 2.27 -1.77
CA THR A 212 -18.59 1.64 -0.53
C THR A 212 -19.03 2.35 0.74
N GLY A 213 -19.75 3.48 0.64
CA GLY A 213 -20.11 4.31 1.80
C GLY A 213 -18.90 5.02 2.45
N PHE A 214 -17.80 5.15 1.72
CA PHE A 214 -16.49 5.67 2.13
C PHE A 214 -16.55 7.06 2.77
N ILE A 215 -17.45 7.93 2.30
CA ILE A 215 -17.65 9.29 2.83
C ILE A 215 -18.42 9.25 4.16
N ASP A 216 -19.35 8.29 4.33
CA ASP A 216 -20.14 8.13 5.56
C ASP A 216 -19.38 7.33 6.62
N ALA A 217 -18.76 6.20 6.27
CA ALA A 217 -18.09 5.33 7.24
C ALA A 217 -16.92 6.02 7.94
N THR A 218 -16.18 6.87 7.22
CA THR A 218 -15.09 7.69 7.76
C THR A 218 -15.62 8.75 8.72
N GLN A 219 -16.65 9.53 8.35
CA GLN A 219 -17.26 10.54 9.21
C GLN A 219 -18.02 9.96 10.41
N ILE A 220 -18.74 8.84 10.24
CA ILE A 220 -19.49 8.17 11.31
C ILE A 220 -18.54 7.50 12.33
N THR A 221 -17.38 7.02 11.89
CA THR A 221 -16.38 6.41 12.79
C THR A 221 -15.55 7.48 13.48
N ALA A 222 -15.01 8.46 12.73
CA ALA A 222 -14.33 9.62 13.31
C ALA A 222 -15.25 10.38 14.28
N GLY A 223 -16.51 10.63 13.91
CA GLY A 223 -17.51 11.29 14.75
C GLY A 223 -17.84 10.50 16.02
N ARG A 224 -17.94 9.16 15.97
CA ARG A 224 -18.14 8.33 17.16
C ARG A 224 -16.91 8.34 18.09
N HIS A 225 -15.70 8.28 17.55
CA HIS A 225 -14.48 8.34 18.38
C HIS A 225 -14.23 9.73 18.95
N GLN A 226 -14.48 10.80 18.19
CA GLN A 226 -14.37 12.17 18.68
C GLN A 226 -15.40 12.46 19.78
N GLN A 227 -16.65 11.99 19.64
CA GLN A 227 -17.64 12.08 20.72
C GLN A 227 -17.30 11.20 21.92
N SER A 228 -16.70 10.02 21.73
CA SER A 228 -16.27 9.17 22.85
C SER A 228 -15.11 9.80 23.62
N ALA A 229 -14.09 10.31 22.93
CA ALA A 229 -12.95 11.01 23.52
C ALA A 229 -13.36 12.32 24.22
N LEU A 230 -14.36 13.05 23.68
CA LEU A 230 -14.93 14.22 24.36
C LEU A 230 -15.68 13.83 25.64
N LYS A 231 -16.49 12.77 25.62
CA LYS A 231 -17.18 12.24 26.82
C LYS A 231 -16.22 11.68 27.87
N GLU A 232 -15.06 11.20 27.46
CA GLU A 232 -14.03 10.67 28.34
C GLU A 232 -13.17 11.79 28.95
N THR A 233 -12.84 12.83 28.18
CA THR A 233 -12.18 14.04 28.70
C THR A 233 -13.10 14.88 29.61
N GLU A 234 -14.41 14.98 29.33
CA GLU A 234 -15.40 15.56 30.26
C GLU A 234 -15.53 14.78 31.59
N LYS A 235 -15.26 13.47 31.59
CA LYS A 235 -15.24 12.65 32.83
C LYS A 235 -13.96 12.83 33.65
N VAL A 236 -12.84 13.14 32.99
CA VAL A 236 -11.51 13.25 33.62
C VAL A 236 -11.23 14.66 34.15
N LEU A 237 -11.88 15.69 33.61
CA LEU A 237 -11.80 17.08 34.09
C LEU A 237 -13.00 17.43 34.99
N PRO A 238 -12.88 17.39 36.34
CA PRO A 238 -13.90 17.97 37.19
C PRO A 238 -14.00 19.48 36.92
N ARG A 239 -15.23 20.01 36.81
CA ARG A 239 -15.50 21.42 36.50
C ARG A 239 -14.78 22.36 37.49
N ALA A 240 -13.66 22.93 37.05
CA ALA A 240 -12.98 23.98 37.79
C ALA A 240 -13.77 25.29 37.69
N ASN A 241 -14.58 25.55 38.72
CA ASN A 241 -15.17 26.83 39.13
C ASN A 241 -15.27 27.97 38.09
N VAL A 242 -16.49 28.21 37.61
CA VAL A 242 -16.92 29.57 37.23
C VAL A 242 -17.70 30.17 38.40
N LEU A 243 -16.97 30.76 39.36
CA LEU A 243 -17.52 31.61 40.44
C LEU A 243 -16.61 32.82 40.69
N ALA A 244 -16.58 33.72 39.71
CA ALA A 244 -16.18 35.13 39.82
C ALA A 244 -16.60 35.82 38.50
N ALA A 245 -17.28 36.97 38.47
CA ALA A 245 -17.79 37.78 39.57
C ALA A 245 -19.08 38.51 39.17
N GLU A 246 -20.08 38.49 40.06
CA GLU A 246 -21.13 39.52 40.13
C GLU A 246 -21.07 40.14 41.52
N ARG A 247 -20.46 41.34 41.61
CA ARG A 247 -20.64 42.40 42.63
C ARG A 247 -19.64 43.53 42.40
#